data_AF-A0A6P2AX44-F1
#
_entry.id   AF-A0A6P2AX44-F1
#
_cell.length_a   1.000
_cell.length_b   1.000
_cell.length_c   1.000
_cell.angle_alpha   90.00
_cell.angle_beta   90.00
_cell.angle_gamma   90.00
#
_symmetry.space_group_name_H-M   'P 1'
#
loop_
_entity.id
_entity.type
_entity.pdbx_description
1 polymer ?
#
loop_
_entity_poly.entity_id
_entity_poly.type
_entity_poly.pdbx_seq_one_letter_code
_entity_poly.pdbx_strand_id
1 'polypeptide(L)'
;MLFFSAAMAFSQLTLPEHWLYPFIELIDERTGIRIREQDYSEFARKLGQRMIKLRIPRPEDYYAHLTGLTDQSRQEWRELTVMITNVESYFFRDHGQFQLLEQVLLPRLIAMKRQERQLRIWSAGCSTGEEPYSLAILLRQLLAHEQGWEYEVLGTDINPMALDRAREGYYPQWSLRSLAPMIRERYFQPCGDGFQLDQRIRKMVRFEAFNLAKPMARQIAIGQIDLIVCRNVFIYFSPDAITTALATFHRALTPHGYLMTGHAELYGQDLAAFQSHLFPESVIYQRRDRQRVKSPVPLPPPVISEPRLRPVPPVVVPVAMPPTAPPPSLADLLTEAEFCLQQKNYRRSRQKIEAVLAQDRRNFAAHLLKAQLEANSGKYEEAIATCQQALKIEPLSIAIYYLMAQIAEEQGDNEGAKQLFKKIIYLEPTAILAYYELSQLYDQEGNPDRGQKMRQTALALLQQLPPQSRVDQRLNLTVEDLIEQIDPANLLSE
;
A
#
# COMPACT_ATOMS: atom_id res chain seq x y z
N MET A 1 3.06 45.96 -31.94
CA MET A 1 4.32 45.19 -31.98
C MET A 1 5.04 45.42 -30.67
N LEU A 2 5.07 44.42 -29.79
CA LEU A 2 6.29 43.86 -29.21
C LEU A 2 5.85 42.68 -28.33
N PHE A 3 6.19 41.50 -28.84
CA PHE A 3 6.01 40.21 -28.22
C PHE A 3 6.74 40.18 -26.88
N PHE A 4 6.02 40.01 -25.77
CA PHE A 4 6.54 39.33 -24.59
C PHE A 4 5.97 37.92 -24.55
N SER A 5 6.66 37.08 -25.31
CA SER A 5 6.84 35.63 -25.16
C SER A 5 5.96 34.91 -24.13
N ALA A 6 5.01 34.14 -24.65
CA ALA A 6 4.28 33.07 -23.99
C ALA A 6 5.18 31.86 -23.63
N ALA A 7 6.35 32.10 -23.04
CA ALA A 7 7.35 31.06 -22.74
C ALA A 7 7.87 31.07 -21.29
N MET A 8 7.18 31.70 -20.34
CA MET A 8 7.44 31.52 -18.91
C MET A 8 6.19 30.99 -18.21
N ALA A 9 6.22 29.69 -17.90
CA ALA A 9 5.55 28.98 -16.78
C ALA A 9 5.24 27.50 -17.09
N PHE A 10 5.80 26.88 -18.15
CA PHE A 10 5.68 25.43 -18.36
C PHE A 10 6.60 24.57 -17.45
N SER A 11 7.32 25.19 -16.51
CA SER A 11 8.33 24.50 -15.68
C SER A 11 7.84 24.02 -14.31
N GLN A 12 6.62 24.35 -13.88
CA GLN A 12 6.05 23.85 -12.61
C GLN A 12 4.53 23.73 -12.74
N LEU A 13 4.06 22.73 -13.49
CA LEU A 13 2.69 22.26 -13.32
C LEU A 13 2.69 21.39 -12.06
N THR A 14 2.75 22.05 -10.90
CA THR A 14 2.53 21.43 -9.59
C THR A 14 1.05 21.17 -9.48
N LEU A 15 0.66 19.89 -9.46
CA LEU A 15 -0.71 19.47 -9.14
C LEU A 15 -1.15 20.23 -7.88
N PRO A 16 -2.25 21.00 -7.92
CA PRO A 16 -2.77 21.63 -6.72
C PRO A 16 -3.03 20.58 -5.63
N GLU A 17 -2.69 20.89 -4.38
CA GLU A 17 -2.72 19.92 -3.28
C GLU A 17 -4.11 19.31 -3.07
N HIS A 18 -5.18 20.10 -3.24
CA HIS A 18 -6.57 19.62 -3.18
C HIS A 18 -6.92 18.57 -4.25
N TRP A 19 -6.20 18.50 -5.37
CA TRP A 19 -6.39 17.46 -6.39
C TRP A 19 -5.63 16.16 -6.12
N LEU A 20 -4.60 16.21 -5.28
CA LEU A 20 -3.76 15.05 -4.99
C LEU A 20 -4.59 13.89 -4.42
N TYR A 21 -5.48 14.18 -3.47
CA TYR A 21 -6.28 13.17 -2.80
C TYR A 21 -7.31 12.48 -3.72
N PRO A 22 -8.10 13.20 -4.54
CA PRO A 22 -8.93 12.58 -5.57
C PRO A 22 -8.15 11.61 -6.46
N PHE A 23 -6.93 11.97 -6.90
CA PHE A 23 -6.11 11.06 -7.69
C PHE A 23 -5.63 9.85 -6.88
N ILE A 24 -5.24 10.01 -5.61
CA ILE A 24 -4.85 8.88 -4.75
C ILE A 24 -6.00 7.89 -4.60
N GLU A 25 -7.22 8.39 -4.32
CA GLU A 25 -8.42 7.56 -4.21
C GLU A 25 -8.72 6.85 -5.53
N LEU A 26 -8.63 7.56 -6.65
CA LEU A 26 -8.85 6.98 -7.97
C LEU A 26 -7.81 5.88 -8.29
N ILE A 27 -6.55 6.06 -7.88
CA ILE A 27 -5.51 5.03 -8.02
C ILE A 27 -5.88 3.80 -7.18
N ASP A 28 -6.23 3.96 -5.90
CA ASP A 28 -6.62 2.84 -5.05
C ASP A 28 -7.86 2.13 -5.61
N GLU A 29 -8.91 2.87 -5.97
CA GLU A 29 -10.13 2.31 -6.53
C GLU A 29 -9.85 1.52 -7.82
N ARG A 30 -9.00 2.02 -8.71
CA ARG A 30 -8.74 1.40 -10.02
C ARG A 30 -7.71 0.30 -9.97
N THR A 31 -6.71 0.40 -9.10
CA THR A 31 -5.53 -0.48 -9.07
C THR A 31 -5.37 -1.29 -7.79
N GLY A 32 -6.00 -0.87 -6.70
CA GLY A 32 -5.81 -1.37 -5.34
C GLY A 32 -4.53 -0.90 -4.68
N ILE A 33 -3.71 -0.09 -5.36
CA ILE A 33 -2.43 0.41 -4.85
C ILE A 33 -2.69 1.63 -3.97
N ARG A 34 -2.24 1.53 -2.73
CA ARG A 34 -2.24 2.65 -1.78
C ARG A 34 -0.96 3.45 -1.93
N ILE A 35 -1.09 4.72 -2.29
CA ILE A 35 0.01 5.68 -2.22
C ILE A 35 0.20 6.08 -0.75
N ARG A 36 1.42 5.95 -0.23
CA ARG A 36 1.75 6.33 1.16
C ARG A 36 2.07 7.82 1.23
N GLU A 37 1.85 8.44 2.39
CA GLU A 37 2.07 9.88 2.59
C GLU A 37 3.47 10.34 2.18
N GLN A 38 4.49 9.58 2.56
CA GLN A 38 5.88 9.85 2.16
C GLN A 38 6.11 9.87 0.64
N ASP A 39 5.25 9.21 -0.15
CA ASP A 39 5.35 9.08 -1.59
C ASP A 39 4.45 10.11 -2.33
N TYR A 40 3.70 10.95 -1.61
CA TYR A 40 2.75 11.94 -2.17
C TYR A 40 3.42 12.95 -3.11
N SER A 41 4.56 13.51 -2.71
CA SER A 41 5.30 14.47 -3.53
C SER A 41 5.80 13.85 -4.85
N GLU A 42 6.32 12.62 -4.77
CA GLU A 42 6.77 11.83 -5.93
C GLU A 42 5.59 11.50 -6.86
N PHE A 43 4.44 11.14 -6.28
CA PHE A 43 3.22 10.84 -7.03
C PHE A 43 2.64 12.07 -7.73
N ALA A 44 2.52 13.20 -7.03
CA ALA A 44 2.08 14.48 -7.61
C ALA A 44 2.97 14.89 -8.80
N ARG A 45 4.29 14.73 -8.66
CA ARG A 45 5.27 14.98 -9.74
C ARG A 45 5.03 14.09 -10.95
N LYS A 46 4.75 12.79 -10.75
CA LYS A 46 4.43 11.85 -11.84
C LYS A 46 3.14 12.25 -12.56
N LEU A 47 2.09 12.63 -11.84
CA LEU A 47 0.84 13.13 -12.44
C LEU A 47 1.09 14.39 -13.28
N GLY A 48 1.81 15.37 -12.74
CA GLY A 48 2.19 16.58 -13.48
C GLY A 48 2.96 16.28 -14.77
N GLN A 49 3.86 15.29 -14.76
CA GLN A 49 4.56 14.84 -15.97
C GLN A 49 3.61 14.25 -17.02
N ARG A 50 2.60 13.48 -16.61
CA ARG A 50 1.58 12.96 -17.52
C ARG A 50 0.73 14.07 -18.12
N MET A 51 0.27 15.01 -17.29
CA MET A 51 -0.49 16.19 -17.71
C MET A 51 0.26 17.02 -18.77
N ILE A 52 1.55 17.28 -18.55
CA ILE A 52 2.41 17.98 -19.52
C ILE A 52 2.53 17.18 -20.82
N LYS A 53 2.77 15.87 -20.74
CA LYS A 53 2.91 14.99 -21.92
C LYS A 53 1.64 14.97 -22.77
N LEU A 54 0.47 14.94 -22.14
CA LEU A 54 -0.83 14.94 -22.81
C LEU A 54 -1.33 16.34 -23.20
N ARG A 55 -0.63 17.41 -22.79
CA ARG A 55 -1.06 18.81 -22.95
C ARG A 55 -2.41 19.09 -22.30
N ILE A 56 -2.66 18.50 -21.14
CA ILE A 56 -3.85 18.73 -20.32
C ILE A 56 -3.43 19.62 -19.14
N PRO A 57 -3.67 20.95 -19.20
CA PRO A 57 -3.13 21.89 -18.22
C PRO A 57 -3.90 21.90 -16.90
N ARG A 58 -5.11 21.36 -16.89
CA ARG A 58 -6.06 21.43 -15.78
C ARG A 58 -6.24 20.05 -15.13
N PRO A 59 -6.02 19.91 -13.81
CA PRO A 59 -6.17 18.64 -13.11
C PRO A 59 -7.56 18.02 -13.28
N GLU A 60 -8.62 18.82 -13.31
CA GLU A 60 -10.00 18.37 -13.52
C GLU A 60 -10.19 17.68 -14.87
N ASP A 61 -9.58 18.22 -15.92
CA ASP A 61 -9.63 17.65 -17.27
C ASP A 61 -8.85 16.33 -17.32
N TYR A 62 -7.73 16.25 -16.59
CA TYR A 62 -6.93 15.03 -16.52
C TYR A 62 -7.62 13.95 -15.70
N TYR A 63 -8.29 14.32 -14.61
CA TYR A 63 -9.12 13.42 -13.83
C TYR A 63 -10.30 12.88 -14.67
N ALA A 64 -11.01 13.76 -15.38
CA ALA A 64 -12.07 13.38 -16.32
C ALA A 64 -11.53 12.48 -17.45
N HIS A 65 -10.31 12.73 -17.92
CA HIS A 65 -9.65 11.88 -18.90
C HIS A 65 -9.40 10.46 -18.34
N LEU A 66 -8.93 10.33 -17.11
CA LEU A 66 -8.69 9.03 -16.47
C LEU A 66 -9.99 8.28 -16.15
N THR A 67 -11.05 8.98 -15.75
CA THR A 67 -12.35 8.36 -15.44
C THR A 67 -13.17 8.02 -16.68
N GLY A 68 -12.85 8.63 -17.82
CA GLY A 68 -13.44 8.34 -19.11
C GLY A 68 -13.27 6.87 -19.56
N LEU A 69 -14.18 6.42 -20.43
CA LEU A 69 -14.20 5.06 -20.98
C LEU A 69 -13.63 4.97 -22.41
N THR A 70 -12.80 5.94 -22.80
CA THR A 70 -12.23 6.03 -24.15
C THR A 70 -10.99 5.14 -24.31
N ASP A 71 -10.57 4.87 -25.55
CA ASP A 71 -9.29 4.19 -25.81
C ASP A 71 -8.08 4.99 -25.31
N GLN A 72 -8.16 6.32 -25.37
CA GLN A 72 -7.11 7.20 -24.86
C GLN A 72 -7.00 7.09 -23.33
N SER A 73 -8.14 7.09 -22.62
CA SER A 73 -8.20 6.87 -21.18
C SER A 73 -7.58 5.51 -20.80
N ARG A 74 -7.90 4.45 -21.54
CA ARG A 74 -7.30 3.12 -21.34
C ARG A 74 -5.79 3.12 -21.55
N GLN A 75 -5.31 3.81 -22.59
CA GLN A 75 -3.88 3.92 -22.86
C GLN A 75 -3.17 4.73 -21.77
N GLU A 76 -3.80 5.79 -21.27
CA GLU A 76 -3.23 6.58 -20.18
C GLU A 76 -3.11 5.77 -18.90
N TRP A 77 -4.10 4.95 -18.56
CA TRP A 77 -3.99 4.03 -17.43
C TRP A 77 -2.80 3.09 -17.55
N ARG A 78 -2.52 2.55 -18.74
CA ARG A 78 -1.33 1.70 -18.94
C ARG A 78 -0.03 2.45 -18.63
N GLU A 79 0.07 3.70 -19.05
CA GLU A 79 1.24 4.54 -18.83
C GLU A 79 1.38 4.95 -17.36
N LEU A 80 0.26 5.30 -16.71
CA LEU A 80 0.24 5.70 -15.31
C LEU A 80 0.57 4.52 -14.39
N THR A 81 0.01 3.34 -14.66
CA THR A 81 0.33 2.09 -13.92
C THR A 81 1.83 1.83 -13.91
N VAL A 82 2.52 2.01 -15.04
CA VAL A 82 3.97 1.82 -15.13
C VAL A 82 4.73 2.73 -14.17
N MET A 83 4.27 3.97 -13.99
CA MET A 83 4.94 4.96 -13.12
C MET A 83 4.69 4.73 -11.63
N ILE A 84 3.54 4.15 -11.27
CA ILE A 84 3.14 3.96 -9.87
C ILE A 84 3.49 2.58 -9.32
N THR A 85 3.75 1.60 -10.18
CA THR A 85 4.20 0.27 -9.75
C THR A 85 5.71 0.23 -9.50
N ASN A 86 6.13 -0.44 -8.43
CA ASN A 86 7.52 -0.81 -8.22
C ASN A 86 7.83 -2.12 -8.95
N VAL A 87 8.81 -2.08 -9.87
CA VAL A 87 9.20 -3.23 -10.69
C VAL A 87 10.46 -3.94 -10.21
N GLU A 88 11.03 -3.55 -9.06
CA GLU A 88 12.27 -4.16 -8.58
C GLU A 88 12.08 -5.65 -8.26
N SER A 89 12.71 -6.50 -9.07
CA SER A 89 12.71 -7.96 -8.91
C SER A 89 14.07 -8.52 -9.31
N TYR A 90 14.34 -9.76 -8.90
CA TYR A 90 15.55 -10.49 -9.25
C TYR A 90 15.38 -11.99 -9.06
N PHE A 91 16.20 -12.75 -9.77
CA PHE A 91 16.12 -14.20 -9.77
C PHE A 91 16.43 -14.76 -8.37
N PHE A 92 15.61 -15.71 -7.93
CA PHE A 92 15.71 -16.38 -6.62
C PHE A 92 15.74 -15.41 -5.43
N ARG A 93 14.95 -14.33 -5.53
CA ARG A 93 14.75 -13.35 -4.45
C ARG A 93 14.27 -14.03 -3.16
N ASP A 94 14.86 -13.63 -2.03
CA ASP A 94 14.79 -14.27 -0.71
C ASP A 94 15.14 -15.77 -0.74
N HIS A 95 16.43 -16.05 -0.55
CA HIS A 95 17.00 -17.40 -0.62
C HIS A 95 16.27 -18.40 0.27
N GLY A 96 15.89 -18.02 1.49
CA GLY A 96 15.17 -18.90 2.42
C GLY A 96 13.80 -19.35 1.90
N GLN A 97 13.03 -18.45 1.28
CA GLN A 97 11.72 -18.80 0.73
C GLN A 97 11.85 -19.71 -0.51
N PHE A 98 12.84 -19.47 -1.39
CA PHE A 98 13.11 -20.40 -2.49
C PHE A 98 13.65 -21.75 -2.03
N GLN A 99 14.45 -21.78 -0.96
CA GLN A 99 14.90 -23.03 -0.35
C GLN A 99 13.71 -23.83 0.20
N LEU A 100 12.74 -23.16 0.85
CA LEU A 100 11.52 -23.79 1.32
C LEU A 100 10.66 -24.35 0.16
N LEU A 101 10.59 -23.63 -0.97
CA LEU A 101 9.96 -24.12 -2.18
C LEU A 101 10.66 -25.38 -2.72
N GLU A 102 11.99 -25.33 -2.83
CA GLU A 102 12.83 -26.41 -3.36
C GLU A 102 12.78 -27.68 -2.52
N GLN A 103 12.91 -27.53 -1.20
CA GLN A 103 13.17 -28.67 -0.30
C GLN A 103 11.89 -29.24 0.31
N VAL A 104 10.80 -28.46 0.35
CA VAL A 104 9.58 -28.84 1.08
C VAL A 104 8.34 -28.76 0.20
N LEU A 105 7.97 -27.57 -0.28
CA LEU A 105 6.64 -27.38 -0.88
C LEU A 105 6.51 -28.05 -2.24
N LEU A 106 7.45 -27.82 -3.17
CA LEU A 106 7.39 -28.42 -4.49
C LEU A 106 7.54 -29.95 -4.43
N PRO A 107 8.49 -30.55 -3.68
CA PRO A 107 8.56 -32.00 -3.52
C PRO A 107 7.27 -32.60 -2.97
N ARG A 108 6.62 -31.94 -1.99
CA ARG A 108 5.35 -32.39 -1.43
C ARG A 108 4.22 -32.34 -2.46
N LEU A 109 4.10 -31.25 -3.22
CA LEU A 109 3.11 -31.12 -4.28
C LEU A 109 3.33 -32.14 -5.40
N ILE A 110 4.58 -32.34 -5.83
CA ILE A 110 4.96 -33.36 -6.82
C ILE A 110 4.57 -34.76 -6.33
N ALA A 111 4.81 -35.08 -5.06
CA ALA A 111 4.41 -36.36 -4.49
C ALA A 111 2.88 -36.53 -4.47
N MET A 112 2.13 -35.48 -4.10
CA MET A 112 0.66 -35.50 -4.12
C MET A 112 0.09 -35.65 -5.53
N LYS A 113 0.75 -35.04 -6.53
CA LYS A 113 0.31 -35.02 -7.94
C LYS A 113 0.94 -36.10 -8.81
N ARG A 114 1.55 -37.12 -8.20
CA ARG A 114 2.27 -38.20 -8.91
C ARG A 114 1.41 -38.95 -9.93
N GLN A 115 0.11 -39.06 -9.66
CA GLN A 115 -0.84 -39.75 -10.53
C GLN A 115 -1.29 -38.87 -11.70
N GLU A 116 -1.66 -37.61 -11.44
CA GLU A 116 -2.07 -36.69 -12.52
C GLU A 116 -0.88 -36.22 -13.36
N ARG A 117 0.31 -36.17 -12.76
CA ARG A 117 1.54 -35.61 -13.35
C ARG A 117 1.34 -34.20 -13.91
N GLN A 118 0.44 -33.44 -13.30
CA GLN A 118 0.16 -32.07 -13.66
C GLN A 118 0.37 -31.17 -12.45
N LEU A 119 1.12 -30.08 -12.64
CA LEU A 119 1.36 -29.07 -11.60
C LEU A 119 1.15 -27.67 -12.16
N ARG A 120 0.29 -26.87 -11.52
CA ARG A 120 0.02 -25.50 -11.94
C ARG A 120 0.41 -24.52 -10.84
N ILE A 121 1.28 -23.59 -11.19
CA ILE A 121 1.80 -22.56 -10.29
C ILE A 121 1.40 -21.20 -10.80
N TRP A 122 1.01 -20.30 -9.90
CA TRP A 122 0.71 -18.92 -10.22
C TRP A 122 1.60 -17.98 -9.42
N SER A 123 2.49 -17.25 -10.11
CA SER A 123 3.20 -16.08 -9.57
C SER A 123 2.34 -14.84 -9.81
N ALA A 124 1.81 -14.28 -8.73
CA ALA A 124 0.91 -13.15 -8.72
C ALA A 124 1.65 -11.87 -8.30
N GLY A 125 1.66 -10.86 -9.17
CA GLY A 125 2.53 -9.68 -9.06
C GLY A 125 3.96 -9.98 -9.50
N CYS A 126 4.10 -10.61 -10.67
CA CYS A 126 5.37 -11.18 -11.13
C CYS A 126 6.40 -10.17 -11.66
N SER A 127 6.04 -8.88 -11.76
CA SER A 127 6.87 -7.81 -12.31
C SER A 127 7.47 -8.20 -13.67
N THR A 128 8.79 -8.08 -13.81
CA THR A 128 9.58 -8.37 -15.02
C THR A 128 9.92 -9.85 -15.21
N GLY A 129 9.27 -10.75 -14.47
CA GLY A 129 9.28 -12.19 -14.74
C GLY A 129 10.37 -13.01 -14.04
N GLU A 130 11.25 -12.39 -13.25
CA GLU A 130 12.30 -13.13 -12.54
C GLU A 130 11.74 -14.21 -11.59
N GLU A 131 10.65 -13.93 -10.88
CA GLU A 131 10.03 -14.92 -9.97
C GLU A 131 9.45 -16.14 -10.70
N PRO A 132 8.55 -15.99 -11.71
CA PRO A 132 8.01 -17.16 -12.41
C PRO A 132 9.10 -17.93 -13.17
N TYR A 133 10.15 -17.27 -13.66
CA TYR A 133 11.28 -17.98 -14.26
C TYR A 133 12.15 -18.70 -13.24
N SER A 134 12.36 -18.16 -12.04
CA SER A 134 12.99 -18.91 -10.95
C SER A 134 12.20 -20.16 -10.58
N LEU A 135 10.87 -20.05 -10.50
CA LEU A 135 9.98 -21.20 -10.27
C LEU A 135 10.09 -22.23 -11.41
N ALA A 136 10.13 -21.77 -12.66
CA ALA A 136 10.30 -22.64 -13.82
C ALA A 136 11.66 -23.38 -13.80
N ILE A 137 12.76 -22.68 -13.52
CA ILE A 137 14.08 -23.28 -13.37
C ILE A 137 14.08 -24.34 -12.26
N LEU A 138 13.48 -24.02 -11.12
CA LEU A 138 13.41 -24.91 -9.97
C LEU A 138 12.62 -26.19 -10.29
N LEU A 139 11.45 -26.06 -10.92
CA LEU A 139 10.67 -27.21 -11.40
C LEU A 139 11.46 -28.05 -12.39
N ARG A 140 12.19 -27.41 -13.31
CA ARG A 140 13.01 -28.12 -14.30
C ARG A 140 14.13 -28.93 -13.65
N GLN A 141 14.70 -28.43 -12.55
CA GLN A 141 15.72 -29.13 -11.78
C GLN A 141 15.12 -30.32 -11.00
N LEU A 142 14.02 -30.09 -10.27
CA LEU A 142 13.36 -31.12 -9.47
C LEU A 142 12.79 -32.28 -10.31
N LEU A 143 12.33 -31.99 -11.53
CA LEU A 143 11.74 -32.97 -12.44
C LEU A 143 12.71 -33.41 -13.55
N ALA A 144 14.01 -33.16 -13.42
CA ALA A 144 14.99 -33.43 -14.49
C ALA A 144 15.01 -34.90 -14.96
N HIS A 145 14.69 -35.84 -14.07
CA HIS A 145 14.69 -37.29 -14.31
C HIS A 145 13.27 -37.90 -14.40
N GLU A 146 12.23 -37.08 -14.34
CA GLU A 146 10.83 -37.52 -14.35
C GLU A 146 10.21 -37.23 -15.72
N GLN A 147 9.64 -38.25 -16.36
CA GLN A 147 9.00 -38.11 -17.67
C GLN A 147 7.47 -38.01 -17.60
N GLY A 148 6.88 -37.28 -18.55
CA GLY A 148 5.43 -37.13 -18.68
C GLY A 148 4.79 -36.19 -17.66
N TRP A 149 5.57 -35.29 -17.05
CA TRP A 149 5.03 -34.19 -16.26
C TRP A 149 4.65 -33.01 -17.16
N GLU A 150 3.44 -32.52 -16.98
CA GLU A 150 2.99 -31.23 -17.50
C GLU A 150 3.01 -30.21 -16.37
N TYR A 151 3.71 -29.10 -16.59
CA TYR A 151 3.70 -27.99 -15.65
C TYR A 151 3.42 -26.68 -16.36
N GLU A 152 2.59 -25.86 -15.72
CA GLU A 152 2.26 -24.50 -16.18
C GLU A 152 2.63 -23.52 -15.07
N VAL A 153 3.45 -22.52 -15.40
CA VAL A 153 3.68 -21.37 -14.53
C VAL A 153 2.97 -20.17 -15.14
N LEU A 154 1.95 -19.67 -14.46
CA LEU A 154 1.28 -18.43 -14.81
C LEU A 154 1.96 -17.28 -14.06
N GLY A 155 2.50 -16.30 -14.78
CA GLY A 155 2.91 -15.01 -14.23
C GLY A 155 1.84 -13.97 -14.51
N THR A 156 1.35 -13.26 -13.50
CA THR A 156 0.45 -12.13 -13.71
C THR A 156 0.95 -10.86 -13.07
N ASP A 157 0.73 -9.74 -13.74
CA ASP A 157 1.03 -8.41 -13.20
C ASP A 157 0.02 -7.37 -13.70
N ILE A 158 -0.12 -6.26 -12.99
CA ILE A 158 -0.93 -5.12 -13.42
C ILE A 158 -0.17 -4.29 -14.46
N ASN A 159 1.17 -4.29 -14.42
CA ASN A 159 2.02 -3.49 -15.29
C ASN A 159 2.28 -4.22 -16.63
N PRO A 160 1.67 -3.77 -17.75
CA PRO A 160 1.83 -4.43 -19.04
C PRO A 160 3.27 -4.35 -19.58
N MET A 161 4.00 -3.25 -19.31
CA MET A 161 5.40 -3.12 -19.76
C MET A 161 6.34 -4.06 -19.02
N ALA A 162 6.06 -4.33 -17.74
CA ALA A 162 6.82 -5.33 -16.99
C ALA A 162 6.61 -6.73 -17.59
N LEU A 163 5.37 -7.06 -17.97
CA LEU A 163 5.05 -8.32 -18.65
C LEU A 163 5.69 -8.43 -20.03
N ASP A 164 5.78 -7.34 -20.80
CA ASP A 164 6.46 -7.36 -22.10
C ASP A 164 7.96 -7.66 -21.94
N ARG A 165 8.63 -7.02 -20.97
CA ARG A 165 10.02 -7.36 -20.60
C ARG A 165 10.17 -8.81 -20.14
N ALA A 166 9.20 -9.29 -19.36
CA ALA A 166 9.18 -10.68 -18.94
C ALA A 166 9.12 -11.65 -20.14
N ARG A 167 8.29 -11.36 -21.15
CA ARG A 167 8.18 -12.16 -22.38
C ARG A 167 9.44 -12.12 -23.23
N GLU A 168 10.11 -10.97 -23.31
CA GLU A 168 11.43 -10.85 -23.97
C GLU A 168 12.45 -11.80 -23.31
N GLY A 169 12.41 -11.89 -21.98
CA GLY A 169 13.30 -12.74 -21.19
C GLY A 169 14.76 -12.32 -21.27
N TYR A 170 14.97 -11.02 -21.51
CA TYR A 170 16.26 -10.34 -21.44
C TYR A 170 16.43 -9.71 -20.06
N TYR A 171 17.58 -9.93 -19.43
CA TYR A 171 17.82 -9.50 -18.06
C TYR A 171 19.22 -8.87 -17.90
N PRO A 172 19.32 -7.70 -17.25
CA PRO A 172 20.61 -7.11 -16.94
C PRO A 172 21.33 -7.93 -15.87
N GLN A 173 22.66 -7.81 -15.80
CA GLN A 173 23.49 -8.48 -14.79
C GLN A 173 22.96 -8.29 -13.35
N TRP A 174 22.35 -7.15 -13.05
CA TRP A 174 21.76 -6.85 -11.74
C TRP A 174 20.62 -7.80 -11.34
N SER A 175 19.76 -8.20 -12.28
CA SER A 175 18.67 -9.17 -12.02
C SER A 175 19.20 -10.57 -11.69
N LEU A 176 20.45 -10.88 -12.06
CA LEU A 176 21.12 -12.16 -11.86
C LEU A 176 22.04 -12.19 -10.63
N ARG A 177 22.10 -11.11 -9.84
CA ARG A 177 23.07 -10.94 -8.72
C ARG A 177 23.06 -12.06 -7.66
N SER A 178 21.93 -12.75 -7.50
CA SER A 178 21.75 -13.81 -6.51
C SER A 178 21.79 -15.22 -7.11
N LEU A 179 22.04 -15.35 -8.41
CA LEU A 179 22.13 -16.65 -9.07
C LEU A 179 23.46 -17.34 -8.80
N ALA A 180 23.40 -18.63 -8.44
CA ALA A 180 24.58 -19.48 -8.44
C ALA A 180 25.19 -19.54 -9.86
N PRO A 181 26.53 -19.46 -10.02
CA PRO A 181 27.19 -19.43 -11.32
C PRO A 181 26.76 -20.55 -12.26
N MET A 182 26.60 -21.77 -11.73
CA MET A 182 26.16 -22.95 -12.48
C MET A 182 24.74 -22.79 -13.06
N ILE A 183 23.82 -22.16 -12.32
CA ILE A 183 22.45 -21.91 -12.81
C ILE A 183 22.50 -20.87 -13.93
N ARG A 184 23.26 -19.79 -13.72
CA ARG A 184 23.46 -18.75 -14.74
C ARG A 184 24.02 -19.35 -16.04
N GLU A 185 25.11 -20.08 -15.97
CA GLU A 185 25.77 -20.68 -17.14
C GLU A 185 24.88 -21.69 -17.88
N ARG A 186 24.01 -22.40 -17.15
CA ARG A 186 23.13 -23.41 -17.72
C ARG A 186 21.90 -22.84 -18.42
N TYR A 187 21.32 -21.76 -17.90
CA TYR A 187 20.02 -21.26 -18.34
C TYR A 187 20.07 -19.88 -19.00
N PHE A 188 21.21 -19.20 -19.00
CA PHE A 188 21.36 -17.87 -19.57
C PHE A 188 22.52 -17.82 -20.56
N GLN A 189 22.34 -17.02 -21.61
CA GLN A 189 23.37 -16.74 -22.60
C GLN A 189 23.69 -15.25 -22.59
N PRO A 190 24.99 -14.85 -22.58
CA PRO A 190 25.36 -13.44 -22.74
C PRO A 190 24.76 -12.86 -24.03
N CYS A 191 24.14 -11.69 -23.95
CA CYS A 191 23.53 -10.99 -25.07
C CYS A 191 23.65 -9.48 -24.82
N GLY A 192 24.40 -8.75 -25.65
CA GLY A 192 24.60 -7.31 -25.44
C GLY A 192 25.21 -6.98 -24.08
N ASP A 193 24.55 -6.11 -23.32
CA ASP A 193 24.94 -5.68 -21.97
C ASP A 193 24.32 -6.54 -20.84
N GLY A 194 23.75 -7.68 -21.17
CA GLY A 194 23.02 -8.54 -20.24
C GLY A 194 22.92 -9.99 -20.70
N PHE A 195 21.81 -10.62 -20.35
CA PHE A 195 21.63 -12.06 -20.48
C PHE A 195 20.26 -12.40 -21.06
N GLN A 196 20.26 -13.30 -22.04
CA GLN A 196 19.05 -13.88 -22.60
C GLN A 196 18.75 -15.21 -21.90
N LEU A 197 17.53 -15.35 -21.36
CA LEU A 197 17.04 -16.59 -20.78
C LEU A 197 16.77 -17.66 -21.86
N ASP A 198 17.15 -18.90 -21.57
CA ASP A 198 16.91 -20.07 -22.41
C ASP A 198 15.44 -20.17 -22.84
N GLN A 199 15.22 -20.28 -24.15
CA GLN A 199 13.88 -20.38 -24.74
C GLN A 199 13.06 -21.54 -24.17
N ARG A 200 13.71 -22.64 -23.75
CA ARG A 200 13.05 -23.80 -23.13
C ARG A 200 12.42 -23.43 -21.80
N ILE A 201 13.09 -22.63 -20.98
CA ILE A 201 12.53 -22.11 -19.73
C ILE A 201 11.46 -21.07 -20.03
N ARG A 202 11.67 -20.19 -21.03
CA ARG A 202 10.68 -19.17 -21.41
C ARG A 202 9.33 -19.77 -21.78
N LYS A 203 9.32 -20.89 -22.50
CA LYS A 203 8.11 -21.62 -22.90
C LYS A 203 7.34 -22.26 -21.74
N MET A 204 7.93 -22.37 -20.55
CA MET A 204 7.28 -22.91 -19.36
C MET A 204 6.37 -21.90 -18.66
N VAL A 205 6.52 -20.61 -19.00
CA VAL A 205 5.83 -19.52 -18.33
C VAL A 205 4.89 -18.81 -19.30
N ARG A 206 3.64 -18.64 -18.88
CA ARG A 206 2.65 -17.80 -19.57
C ARG A 206 2.44 -16.52 -18.77
N PHE A 207 2.37 -15.37 -19.46
CA PHE A 207 2.20 -14.06 -18.84
C PHE A 207 0.87 -13.44 -19.22
N GLU A 208 0.09 -13.01 -18.23
CA GLU A 208 -1.21 -12.36 -18.41
C GLU A 208 -1.34 -11.08 -17.57
N ALA A 209 -1.99 -10.06 -18.12
CA ALA A 209 -2.30 -8.85 -17.37
C ALA A 209 -3.46 -9.11 -16.41
N PHE A 210 -3.26 -8.92 -15.10
CA PHE A 210 -4.30 -9.09 -14.10
C PHE A 210 -4.13 -8.13 -12.94
N ASN A 211 -5.22 -7.48 -12.56
CA ASN A 211 -5.29 -6.66 -11.35
C ASN A 211 -5.86 -7.51 -10.21
N LEU A 212 -5.02 -7.79 -9.21
CA LEU A 212 -5.36 -8.58 -8.02
C LEU A 212 -6.43 -7.92 -7.14
N ALA A 213 -6.60 -6.60 -7.23
CA ALA A 213 -7.63 -5.85 -6.53
C ALA A 213 -8.99 -5.89 -7.22
N LYS A 214 -9.12 -6.58 -8.36
CA LYS A 214 -10.38 -6.76 -9.07
C LYS A 214 -10.86 -8.21 -8.98
N PRO A 215 -12.18 -8.43 -9.09
CA PRO A 215 -12.73 -9.78 -9.08
C PRO A 215 -12.06 -10.68 -10.11
N MET A 216 -11.95 -11.97 -9.75
CA MET A 216 -11.30 -13.01 -10.53
C MET A 216 -11.67 -12.98 -12.02
N ALA A 217 -10.66 -12.87 -12.88
CA ALA A 217 -10.81 -12.90 -14.33
C ALA A 217 -10.92 -14.34 -14.87
N ARG A 218 -11.57 -14.50 -16.04
CA ARG A 218 -11.74 -15.81 -16.71
C ARG A 218 -10.43 -16.51 -17.06
N GLN A 219 -9.33 -15.76 -17.18
CA GLN A 219 -8.01 -16.27 -17.51
C GLN A 219 -7.33 -17.05 -16.38
N ILE A 220 -7.82 -16.93 -15.14
CA ILE A 220 -7.32 -17.67 -13.99
C ILE A 220 -8.23 -18.88 -13.78
N ALA A 221 -7.65 -20.08 -13.76
CA ALA A 221 -8.41 -21.30 -13.63
C ALA A 221 -8.92 -21.49 -12.18
N ILE A 222 -10.24 -21.62 -12.01
CA ILE A 222 -10.87 -21.86 -10.72
C ILE A 222 -10.54 -23.27 -10.23
N GLY A 223 -10.07 -23.39 -8.99
CA GLY A 223 -9.84 -24.67 -8.32
C GLY A 223 -8.80 -25.57 -9.00
N GLN A 224 -7.86 -25.00 -9.74
CA GLN A 224 -6.89 -25.73 -10.57
C GLN A 224 -5.44 -25.32 -10.27
N ILE A 225 -5.19 -24.34 -9.39
CA ILE A 225 -3.83 -23.90 -9.05
C ILE A 225 -3.34 -24.63 -7.79
N ASP A 226 -2.17 -25.26 -7.87
CA ASP A 226 -1.62 -26.04 -6.76
C ASP A 226 -0.77 -25.18 -5.81
N LEU A 227 -0.11 -24.16 -6.35
CA LEU A 227 0.71 -23.20 -5.62
C LEU A 227 0.48 -21.79 -6.16
N ILE A 228 0.17 -20.85 -5.28
CA ILE A 228 0.24 -19.41 -5.54
C ILE A 228 1.45 -18.84 -4.82
N VAL A 229 2.25 -18.05 -5.51
CA VAL A 229 3.34 -17.25 -4.95
C VAL A 229 2.97 -15.79 -5.18
N CYS A 230 2.77 -15.03 -4.12
CA CYS A 230 2.40 -13.61 -4.18
C CYS A 230 3.22 -12.84 -3.16
N ARG A 231 4.41 -12.40 -3.57
CA ARG A 231 5.45 -11.88 -2.67
C ARG A 231 5.81 -10.45 -3.02
N ASN A 232 5.96 -9.61 -2.00
CA ASN A 232 6.29 -8.19 -2.11
C ASN A 232 5.26 -7.38 -2.90
N VAL A 233 3.99 -7.80 -2.82
CA VAL A 233 2.86 -7.15 -3.50
C VAL A 233 1.93 -6.49 -2.48
N PHE A 234 1.51 -7.22 -1.45
CA PHE A 234 0.49 -6.75 -0.50
C PHE A 234 0.92 -5.53 0.31
N ILE A 235 2.22 -5.28 0.45
CA ILE A 235 2.75 -4.07 1.10
C ILE A 235 2.31 -2.76 0.43
N TYR A 236 1.83 -2.84 -0.82
CA TYR A 236 1.33 -1.70 -1.58
C TYR A 236 -0.20 -1.66 -1.63
N PHE A 237 -0.91 -2.64 -1.08
CA PHE A 237 -2.36 -2.76 -1.26
C PHE A 237 -3.15 -2.14 -0.12
N SER A 238 -4.34 -1.61 -0.44
CA SER A 238 -5.35 -1.29 0.56
C SER A 238 -5.92 -2.58 1.20
N PRO A 239 -6.45 -2.52 2.44
CA PRO A 239 -7.04 -3.69 3.10
C PRO A 239 -8.14 -4.38 2.27
N ASP A 240 -8.93 -3.61 1.53
CA ASP A 240 -9.98 -4.12 0.65
C ASP A 240 -9.41 -4.83 -0.58
N ALA A 241 -8.33 -4.30 -1.16
CA ALA A 241 -7.60 -4.95 -2.23
C ALA A 241 -6.95 -6.27 -1.78
N ILE A 242 -6.37 -6.31 -0.56
CA ILE A 242 -5.85 -7.55 0.03
C ILE A 242 -6.97 -8.57 0.20
N THR A 243 -8.10 -8.17 0.77
CA THR A 243 -9.27 -9.04 0.96
C THR A 243 -9.77 -9.61 -0.36
N THR A 244 -9.86 -8.78 -1.41
CA THR A 244 -10.26 -9.20 -2.76
C THR A 244 -9.28 -10.19 -3.38
N ALA A 245 -7.98 -9.94 -3.24
CA ALA A 245 -6.92 -10.83 -3.72
C ALA A 245 -6.94 -12.18 -2.99
N LEU A 246 -7.08 -12.19 -1.66
CA LEU A 246 -7.18 -13.41 -0.86
C LEU A 246 -8.41 -14.25 -1.23
N ALA A 247 -9.56 -13.61 -1.47
CA ALA A 247 -10.76 -14.29 -1.95
C ALA A 247 -10.54 -14.93 -3.33
N THR A 248 -9.83 -14.24 -4.23
CA THR A 248 -9.44 -14.75 -5.55
C THR A 248 -8.50 -15.96 -5.42
N PHE A 249 -7.48 -15.86 -4.57
CA PHE A 249 -6.53 -16.94 -4.31
C PHE A 249 -7.20 -18.18 -3.74
N HIS A 250 -8.10 -18.01 -2.76
CA HIS A 250 -8.88 -19.12 -2.20
C HIS A 250 -9.67 -19.86 -3.28
N ARG A 251 -10.32 -19.12 -4.19
CA ARG A 251 -11.09 -19.71 -5.31
C ARG A 251 -10.21 -20.39 -6.36
N ALA A 252 -9.03 -19.84 -6.64
CA ALA A 252 -8.11 -20.37 -7.64
C ALA A 252 -7.40 -21.65 -7.18
N LEU A 253 -7.03 -21.73 -5.89
CA LEU A 253 -6.31 -22.87 -5.33
C LEU A 253 -7.11 -24.16 -5.40
N THR A 254 -6.48 -25.29 -5.70
CA THR A 254 -7.06 -26.62 -5.48
C THR A 254 -7.30 -26.86 -3.99
N PRO A 255 -8.16 -27.81 -3.60
CA PRO A 255 -8.15 -28.34 -2.25
C PRO A 255 -6.71 -28.70 -1.84
N HIS A 256 -6.30 -28.28 -0.64
CA HIS A 256 -4.93 -28.44 -0.10
C HIS A 256 -3.82 -27.65 -0.83
N GLY A 257 -4.15 -26.82 -1.81
CA GLY A 257 -3.18 -25.94 -2.47
C GLY A 257 -2.57 -24.91 -1.51
N TYR A 258 -1.36 -24.46 -1.84
CA TYR A 258 -0.57 -23.56 -1.01
C TYR A 258 -0.52 -22.13 -1.56
N LEU A 259 -0.50 -21.15 -0.68
CA LEU A 259 -0.21 -19.75 -0.92
C LEU A 259 1.05 -19.38 -0.12
N MET A 260 2.08 -18.95 -0.84
CA MET A 260 3.28 -18.36 -0.26
C MET A 260 3.25 -16.85 -0.47
N THR A 261 3.47 -16.09 0.60
CA THR A 261 3.58 -14.63 0.55
C THR A 261 4.96 -14.15 0.99
N GLY A 262 5.24 -12.86 0.81
CA GLY A 262 6.43 -12.27 1.39
C GLY A 262 6.33 -12.21 2.92
N HIS A 263 7.45 -11.92 3.57
CA HIS A 263 7.57 -11.92 5.02
C HIS A 263 6.59 -10.91 5.66
N ALA A 264 5.74 -11.40 6.58
CA ALA A 264 4.79 -10.61 7.37
C ALA A 264 3.74 -9.78 6.57
N GLU A 265 3.54 -10.06 5.29
CA GLU A 265 2.69 -9.25 4.41
C GLU A 265 1.19 -9.32 4.71
N LEU A 266 0.73 -10.39 5.36
CA LEU A 266 -0.69 -10.60 5.71
C LEU A 266 -0.96 -10.37 7.19
N TYR A 267 -0.09 -9.63 7.89
CA TYR A 267 -0.32 -9.30 9.30
C TYR A 267 -1.62 -8.50 9.47
N GLY A 268 -2.46 -8.90 10.44
CA GLY A 268 -3.72 -8.22 10.75
C GLY A 268 -4.88 -8.48 9.78
N GLN A 269 -4.70 -9.35 8.77
CA GLN A 269 -5.73 -9.70 7.79
C GLN A 269 -6.60 -10.87 8.27
N ASP A 270 -7.85 -10.96 7.76
CA ASP A 270 -8.69 -12.14 7.99
C ASP A 270 -8.21 -13.31 7.11
N LEU A 271 -7.66 -14.32 7.77
CA LEU A 271 -7.11 -15.52 7.14
C LEU A 271 -7.94 -16.76 7.47
N ALA A 272 -9.20 -16.62 7.90
CA ALA A 272 -10.05 -17.75 8.29
C ALA A 272 -10.24 -18.80 7.18
N ALA A 273 -10.11 -18.39 5.91
CA ALA A 273 -10.18 -19.26 4.74
C ALA A 273 -8.89 -20.06 4.48
N PHE A 274 -7.84 -19.82 5.26
CA PHE A 274 -6.53 -20.45 5.13
C PHE A 274 -6.08 -21.07 6.45
N GLN A 275 -5.28 -22.13 6.36
CA GLN A 275 -4.56 -22.71 7.48
C GLN A 275 -3.08 -22.30 7.38
N SER A 276 -2.56 -21.62 8.40
CA SER A 276 -1.17 -21.20 8.45
C SER A 276 -0.25 -22.36 8.88
N HIS A 277 0.84 -22.54 8.14
CA HIS A 277 1.94 -23.45 8.45
C HIS A 277 3.20 -22.61 8.67
N LEU A 278 3.81 -22.74 9.83
CA LEU A 278 5.00 -21.98 10.21
C LEU A 278 6.26 -22.75 9.82
N PHE A 279 7.12 -22.12 9.04
CA PHE A 279 8.47 -22.59 8.74
C PHE A 279 9.48 -21.54 9.22
N PRO A 280 10.73 -21.92 9.52
CA PRO A 280 11.77 -20.96 9.87
C PRO A 280 11.95 -19.85 8.83
N GLU A 281 11.75 -20.18 7.55
CA GLU A 281 11.96 -19.28 6.41
C GLU A 281 10.71 -18.47 6.04
N SER A 282 9.51 -18.92 6.38
CA SER A 282 8.26 -18.23 6.01
C SER A 282 7.01 -18.79 6.69
N VAL A 283 5.91 -18.04 6.61
CA VAL A 283 4.56 -18.54 6.86
C VAL A 283 3.92 -18.94 5.54
N ILE A 284 3.46 -20.18 5.45
CA ILE A 284 2.78 -20.71 4.26
C ILE A 284 1.31 -20.96 4.58
N TYR A 285 0.44 -20.49 3.72
CA TYR A 285 -1.00 -20.60 3.89
C TYR A 285 -1.51 -21.74 3.04
N GLN A 286 -2.27 -22.65 3.61
CA GLN A 286 -2.92 -23.73 2.88
C GLN A 286 -4.41 -23.44 2.76
N ARG A 287 -4.99 -23.63 1.58
CA ARG A 287 -6.44 -23.46 1.40
C ARG A 287 -7.20 -24.33 2.39
N ARG A 288 -8.12 -23.72 3.14
CA ARG A 288 -9.07 -24.43 4.02
C ARG A 288 -10.44 -24.41 3.35
N ASP A 289 -10.94 -25.59 3.00
CA ASP A 289 -12.34 -25.72 2.67
C ASP A 289 -13.13 -25.61 3.98
N ARG A 290 -14.09 -24.68 4.04
CA ARG A 290 -15.02 -24.63 5.18
C ARG A 290 -15.77 -25.96 5.23
N GLN A 291 -15.30 -26.91 6.04
CA GLN A 291 -16.19 -27.94 6.55
C GLN A 291 -17.27 -27.21 7.34
N ARG A 292 -18.54 -27.43 6.96
CA ARG A 292 -19.70 -26.99 7.73
C ARG A 292 -19.72 -27.80 9.02
N VAL A 293 -18.88 -27.43 9.99
CA VAL A 293 -18.84 -28.05 11.30
C VAL A 293 -20.14 -27.66 12.00
N LYS A 294 -21.02 -28.64 12.23
CA LYS A 294 -22.07 -28.50 13.24
C LYS A 294 -21.35 -28.17 14.55
N SER A 295 -21.64 -27.02 15.14
CA SER A 295 -20.99 -26.55 16.37
C SER A 295 -20.92 -27.68 17.40
N PRO A 296 -19.74 -28.00 17.95
CA PRO A 296 -19.66 -28.92 19.08
C PRO A 296 -20.31 -28.28 20.30
N VAL A 297 -21.06 -29.08 21.06
CA VAL A 297 -21.58 -28.73 22.37
C VAL A 297 -20.41 -28.33 23.29
N PRO A 298 -20.49 -27.23 24.07
CA PRO A 298 -19.40 -26.85 24.96
C PRO A 298 -19.25 -27.89 26.07
N LEU A 299 -18.02 -28.39 26.28
CA LEU A 299 -17.66 -29.14 27.48
C LEU A 299 -17.39 -28.18 28.65
N PRO A 300 -17.69 -28.58 29.89
CA PRO A 300 -17.45 -27.76 31.08
C PRO A 300 -15.94 -27.56 31.34
N PRO A 301 -15.54 -26.46 32.02
CA PRO A 301 -14.14 -26.13 32.23
C PRO A 301 -13.44 -27.12 33.17
N PRO A 302 -12.14 -27.41 32.95
CA PRO A 302 -11.39 -28.33 33.80
C PRO A 302 -11.00 -27.68 35.13
N VAL A 303 -11.10 -28.46 36.21
CA VAL A 303 -10.56 -28.14 37.53
C VAL A 303 -9.05 -28.36 37.50
N ILE A 304 -8.28 -27.30 37.77
CA ILE A 304 -6.82 -27.39 37.88
C ILE A 304 -6.47 -27.73 39.33
N SER A 305 -5.86 -28.89 39.54
CA SER A 305 -5.11 -29.22 40.76
C SER A 305 -3.62 -29.16 40.42
N GLU A 306 -2.86 -28.37 41.18
CA GLU A 306 -1.41 -28.22 40.99
C GLU A 306 -0.64 -29.50 41.38
N PRO A 307 0.35 -29.93 40.58
CA PRO A 307 1.42 -30.79 41.07
C PRO A 307 2.71 -29.98 41.28
N ARG A 308 3.27 -30.10 42.50
CA ARG A 308 4.66 -29.74 42.82
C ARG A 308 5.63 -30.72 42.18
N LEU A 309 6.68 -30.22 41.52
CA LEU A 309 7.97 -30.92 41.39
C LEU A 309 9.15 -29.92 41.42
N ARG A 310 10.24 -30.34 42.08
CA ARG A 310 11.59 -29.72 42.10
C ARG A 310 12.57 -30.64 41.32
N PRO A 311 13.81 -30.20 41.00
CA PRO A 311 14.32 -30.14 39.61
C PRO A 311 15.38 -31.19 39.25
N VAL A 312 15.69 -31.28 37.95
CA VAL A 312 17.05 -31.61 37.43
C VAL A 312 17.35 -30.69 36.23
N PRO A 313 18.53 -30.06 36.14
CA PRO A 313 18.89 -29.22 35.00
C PRO A 313 19.55 -30.06 33.88
N PRO A 314 19.20 -29.85 32.60
CA PRO A 314 20.08 -30.19 31.49
C PRO A 314 20.95 -28.99 31.11
N VAL A 315 22.18 -29.34 30.71
CA VAL A 315 23.27 -28.48 30.27
C VAL A 315 22.82 -27.49 29.19
N VAL A 316 23.10 -26.20 29.41
CA VAL A 316 22.95 -25.14 28.40
C VAL A 316 24.09 -25.26 27.40
N VAL A 317 23.75 -25.66 26.18
CA VAL A 317 24.57 -25.36 24.99
C VAL A 317 24.27 -23.90 24.63
N PRO A 318 25.26 -23.02 24.38
CA PRO A 318 24.96 -21.65 24.00
C PRO A 318 24.32 -21.67 22.60
N VAL A 319 23.00 -21.50 22.55
CA VAL A 319 22.29 -21.14 21.34
C VAL A 319 22.75 -19.74 20.98
N ALA A 320 23.44 -19.59 19.86
CA ALA A 320 23.70 -18.29 19.27
C ALA A 320 22.35 -17.60 19.09
N MET A 321 22.21 -16.41 19.68
CA MET A 321 21.04 -15.57 19.49
C MET A 321 20.79 -15.43 17.97
N PRO A 322 19.53 -15.54 17.50
CA PRO A 322 19.22 -15.13 16.14
C PRO A 322 19.72 -13.69 15.96
N PRO A 323 20.21 -13.30 14.76
CA PRO A 323 20.60 -11.93 14.52
C PRO A 323 19.42 -11.04 14.92
N THR A 324 19.67 -10.14 15.87
CA THR A 324 18.74 -9.09 16.26
C THR A 324 18.17 -8.51 14.97
N ALA A 325 16.85 -8.61 14.80
CA ALA A 325 16.17 -7.84 13.76
C ALA A 325 16.75 -6.43 13.78
N PRO A 326 17.09 -5.84 12.63
CA PRO A 326 17.60 -4.49 12.61
C PRO A 326 16.65 -3.63 13.45
N PRO A 327 17.19 -2.72 14.30
CA PRO A 327 16.35 -1.85 15.09
C PRO A 327 15.30 -1.22 14.15
N PRO A 328 14.01 -1.19 14.55
CA PRO A 328 12.95 -0.69 13.69
C PRO A 328 13.35 0.69 13.16
N SER A 329 13.20 0.90 11.86
CA SER A 329 13.60 2.16 11.25
C SER A 329 12.78 3.32 11.85
N LEU A 330 13.27 4.56 11.73
CA LEU A 330 12.49 5.72 12.19
C LEU A 330 11.09 5.76 11.54
N ALA A 331 10.98 5.34 10.27
CA ALA A 331 9.72 5.25 9.56
C ALA A 331 8.77 4.19 10.16
N ASP A 332 9.30 3.02 10.54
CA ASP A 332 8.49 1.97 11.19
C ASP A 332 7.99 2.43 12.56
N LEU A 333 8.85 3.10 13.33
CA LEU A 333 8.49 3.65 14.64
C LEU A 333 7.42 4.73 14.53
N LEU A 334 7.51 5.62 13.52
CA LEU A 334 6.49 6.65 13.26
C LEU A 334 5.15 6.03 12.85
N THR A 335 5.18 5.05 11.95
CA THR A 335 3.98 4.32 11.49
C THR A 335 3.30 3.60 12.66
N GLU A 336 4.07 2.91 13.51
CA GLU A 336 3.54 2.28 14.72
C GLU A 336 2.99 3.32 15.72
N ALA A 337 3.65 4.46 15.88
CA ALA A 337 3.22 5.52 16.78
C ALA A 337 1.86 6.09 16.37
N GLU A 338 1.69 6.36 15.08
CA GLU A 338 0.45 6.85 14.48
C GLU A 338 -0.68 5.83 14.62
N PHE A 339 -0.42 4.57 14.27
CA PHE A 339 -1.41 3.49 14.43
C PHE A 339 -1.87 3.35 15.89
N CYS A 340 -0.94 3.42 16.85
CA CYS A 340 -1.29 3.38 18.27
C CYS A 340 -2.12 4.60 18.69
N LEU A 341 -1.86 5.78 18.12
CA LEU A 341 -2.59 7.00 18.40
C LEU A 341 -4.05 6.91 17.93
N GLN A 342 -4.28 6.40 16.72
CA GLN A 342 -5.62 6.17 16.15
C GLN A 342 -6.43 5.19 17.00
N GLN A 343 -5.77 4.16 17.54
CA GLN A 343 -6.39 3.19 18.45
C GLN A 343 -6.50 3.67 19.91
N LYS A 344 -6.28 4.97 20.17
CA LYS A 344 -6.27 5.60 21.49
C LYS A 344 -5.31 4.96 22.50
N ASN A 345 -4.30 4.23 22.01
CA ASN A 345 -3.25 3.64 22.83
C ASN A 345 -2.10 4.64 23.04
N TYR A 346 -2.40 5.68 23.81
CA TYR A 346 -1.47 6.81 24.04
C TYR A 346 -0.15 6.37 24.70
N ARG A 347 -0.17 5.34 25.55
CA ARG A 347 1.04 4.84 26.21
C ARG A 347 2.04 4.29 25.20
N ARG A 348 1.58 3.44 24.28
CA ARG A 348 2.45 2.82 23.27
C ARG A 348 2.88 3.83 22.21
N SER A 349 1.97 4.72 21.80
CA SER A 349 2.28 5.81 20.88
C SER A 349 3.41 6.71 21.43
N ARG A 350 3.30 7.15 22.70
CA ARG A 350 4.33 7.96 23.36
C ARG A 350 5.71 7.29 23.38
N GLN A 351 5.77 6.00 23.74
CA GLN A 351 7.02 5.26 23.75
C GLN A 351 7.72 5.24 22.38
N LYS A 352 6.95 5.12 21.30
CA LYS A 352 7.47 5.09 19.93
C LYS A 352 7.92 6.47 19.48
N ILE A 353 7.17 7.52 19.79
CA ILE A 353 7.55 8.92 19.53
C ILE A 353 8.85 9.29 20.26
N GLU A 354 8.97 8.93 21.54
CA GLU A 354 10.18 9.18 22.33
C GLU A 354 11.40 8.43 21.76
N ALA A 355 11.21 7.21 21.26
CA ALA A 355 12.27 6.44 20.60
C ALA A 355 12.75 7.10 19.29
N VAL A 356 11.85 7.74 18.54
CA VAL A 356 12.22 8.52 17.34
C VAL A 356 12.96 9.79 17.74
N LEU A 357 12.46 10.55 18.71
CA LEU A 357 13.08 11.81 19.15
C LEU A 357 14.44 11.61 19.86
N ALA A 358 14.66 10.43 20.44
CA ALA A 358 15.97 10.06 20.99
C ALA A 358 17.03 9.89 19.90
N GLN A 359 16.63 9.43 18.71
CA GLN A 359 17.50 9.22 17.55
C GLN A 359 17.61 10.49 16.69
N ASP A 360 16.50 11.18 16.47
CA ASP A 360 16.43 12.45 15.74
C ASP A 360 15.56 13.46 16.50
N ARG A 361 16.22 14.35 17.24
CA ARG A 361 15.56 15.39 18.04
C ARG A 361 14.80 16.43 17.20
N ARG A 362 15.12 16.55 15.90
CA ARG A 362 14.52 17.51 14.98
C ARG A 362 13.53 16.86 14.02
N ASN A 363 13.10 15.62 14.29
CA ASN A 363 12.15 14.92 13.45
C ASN A 363 10.77 15.59 13.51
N PHE A 364 10.35 16.22 12.41
CA PHE A 364 9.09 16.97 12.34
C PHE A 364 7.86 16.07 12.61
N ALA A 365 7.78 14.90 11.96
CA ALA A 365 6.66 13.97 12.11
C ALA A 365 6.48 13.50 13.57
N ALA A 366 7.58 13.24 14.27
CA ALA A 366 7.53 12.89 15.69
C ALA A 366 7.00 14.03 16.57
N HIS A 367 7.38 15.28 16.29
CA HIS A 367 6.85 16.46 17.00
C HIS A 367 5.36 16.70 16.70
N LEU A 368 4.92 16.52 15.46
CA LEU A 368 3.49 16.60 15.09
C LEU A 368 2.66 15.53 15.83
N LEU A 369 3.09 14.27 15.80
CA LEU A 369 2.41 13.18 16.52
C LEU A 369 2.40 13.40 18.04
N LYS A 370 3.48 13.95 18.59
CA LYS A 370 3.57 14.31 20.01
C LYS A 370 2.55 15.38 20.38
N ALA A 371 2.47 16.46 19.60
CA ALA A 371 1.51 17.53 19.83
C ALA A 371 0.06 17.03 19.74
N GLN A 372 -0.24 16.16 18.76
CA GLN A 372 -1.57 15.54 18.64
C GLN A 372 -1.90 14.66 19.85
N LEU A 373 -0.93 13.88 20.34
CA LEU A 373 -1.10 13.04 21.52
C LEU A 373 -1.37 13.87 22.77
N GLU A 374 -0.64 14.97 22.95
CA GLU A 374 -0.83 15.92 24.06
C GLU A 374 -2.21 16.59 24.00
N ALA A 375 -2.62 17.06 22.80
CA ALA A 375 -3.94 17.62 22.57
C ALA A 375 -5.06 16.62 22.88
N ASN A 376 -4.98 15.40 22.36
CA ASN A 376 -5.95 14.32 22.63
C ASN A 376 -6.00 13.88 24.11
N SER A 377 -4.97 14.23 24.88
CA SER A 377 -4.89 13.98 26.33
C SER A 377 -5.36 15.18 27.17
N GLY A 378 -5.85 16.26 26.54
CA GLY A 378 -6.27 17.50 27.20
C GLY A 378 -5.12 18.38 27.69
N LYS A 379 -3.87 18.09 27.30
CA LYS A 379 -2.67 18.83 27.71
C LYS A 379 -2.37 19.95 26.72
N TYR A 380 -3.28 20.91 26.62
CA TYR A 380 -3.26 21.95 25.57
C TYR A 380 -2.03 22.87 25.62
N GLU A 381 -1.58 23.27 26.80
CA GLU A 381 -0.36 24.09 26.94
C GLU A 381 0.90 23.35 26.45
N GLU A 382 1.02 22.06 26.79
CA GLU A 382 2.11 21.20 26.32
C GLU A 382 2.05 21.05 24.79
N ALA A 383 0.84 20.78 24.26
CA ALA A 383 0.61 20.61 22.83
C ALA A 383 0.99 21.88 22.05
N ILE A 384 0.58 23.07 22.51
CA ILE A 384 0.95 24.35 21.87
C ILE A 384 2.46 24.57 21.91
N ALA A 385 3.13 24.27 23.02
CA ALA A 385 4.58 24.39 23.12
C ALA A 385 5.30 23.43 22.14
N THR A 386 4.80 22.20 22.00
CA THR A 386 5.29 21.22 21.01
C THR A 386 5.02 21.69 19.58
N CYS A 387 3.84 22.24 19.29
CA CYS A 387 3.52 22.85 17.99
C CYS A 387 4.50 23.98 17.63
N GLN A 388 4.81 24.87 18.58
CA GLN A 388 5.78 25.95 18.37
C GLN A 388 7.20 25.41 18.11
N GLN A 389 7.57 24.27 18.70
CA GLN A 389 8.83 23.58 18.39
C GLN A 389 8.79 22.98 16.98
N ALA A 390 7.68 22.35 16.60
CA ALA A 390 7.49 21.80 15.25
C ALA A 390 7.59 22.90 14.17
N LEU A 391 7.00 24.08 14.41
CA LEU A 391 7.08 25.22 13.49
C LEU A 391 8.48 25.83 13.38
N LYS A 392 9.36 25.64 14.36
CA LYS A 392 10.79 26.01 14.21
C LYS A 392 11.52 25.08 13.24
N ILE A 393 11.00 23.87 13.03
CA ILE A 393 11.53 22.89 12.09
C ILE A 393 10.90 23.11 10.71
N GLU A 394 9.57 23.16 10.65
CA GLU A 394 8.80 23.40 9.43
C GLU A 394 7.83 24.59 9.61
N PRO A 395 8.25 25.83 9.30
CA PRO A 395 7.44 27.03 9.55
C PRO A 395 6.18 27.17 8.71
N LEU A 396 6.05 26.40 7.63
CA LEU A 396 4.95 26.47 6.68
C LEU A 396 3.94 25.33 6.86
N SER A 397 4.05 24.55 7.93
CA SER A 397 3.19 23.39 8.15
C SER A 397 1.75 23.79 8.50
N ILE A 398 0.85 23.64 7.54
CA ILE A 398 -0.60 23.83 7.72
C ILE A 398 -1.18 22.90 8.79
N ALA A 399 -0.66 21.67 8.90
CA ALA A 399 -1.16 20.67 9.84
C ALA A 399 -0.98 21.12 11.30
N ILE A 400 0.15 21.75 11.61
CA ILE A 400 0.40 22.32 12.94
C ILE A 400 -0.52 23.51 13.21
N TYR A 401 -0.71 24.40 12.22
CA TYR A 401 -1.64 25.51 12.38
C TYR A 401 -3.09 25.05 12.57
N TYR A 402 -3.52 23.97 11.89
CA TYR A 402 -4.82 23.35 12.11
C TYR A 402 -4.97 22.81 13.52
N LEU A 403 -3.97 22.06 14.01
CA LEU A 403 -4.00 21.52 15.37
C LEU A 403 -4.06 22.64 16.42
N MET A 404 -3.29 23.73 16.22
CA MET A 404 -3.36 24.89 17.10
C MET A 404 -4.71 25.60 17.04
N ALA A 405 -5.34 25.68 15.86
CA ALA A 405 -6.66 26.30 15.70
C ALA A 405 -7.73 25.50 16.46
N GLN A 406 -7.72 24.16 16.32
CA GLN A 406 -8.61 23.26 17.05
C GLN A 406 -8.43 23.38 18.56
N ILE A 407 -7.18 23.44 19.04
CA ILE A 407 -6.91 23.65 20.47
C ILE A 407 -7.48 25.01 20.93
N ALA A 408 -7.33 26.06 20.13
CA ALA A 408 -7.87 27.38 20.45
C ALA A 408 -9.40 27.36 20.52
N GLU A 409 -10.08 26.69 19.59
CA GLU A 409 -11.55 26.52 19.63
C GLU A 409 -12.00 25.74 20.87
N GLU A 410 -11.33 24.64 21.22
CA GLU A 410 -11.61 23.87 22.44
C GLU A 410 -11.40 24.69 23.73
N GLN A 411 -10.50 25.67 23.70
CA GLN A 411 -10.28 26.60 24.81
C GLN A 411 -11.22 27.81 24.79
N GLY A 412 -12.09 27.94 23.77
CA GLY A 412 -12.97 29.09 23.56
C GLY A 412 -12.26 30.36 23.09
N ASP A 413 -11.00 30.27 22.64
CA ASP A 413 -10.25 31.37 22.04
C ASP A 413 -10.59 31.52 20.54
N ASN A 414 -11.82 31.99 20.28
CA ASN A 414 -12.33 32.17 18.92
C ASN A 414 -11.49 33.18 18.11
N GLU A 415 -10.92 34.21 18.73
CA GLU A 415 -10.05 35.17 18.03
C GLU A 415 -8.72 34.53 17.62
N GLY A 416 -8.10 33.75 18.51
CA GLY A 416 -6.90 32.98 18.19
C GLY A 416 -7.14 31.98 17.05
N ALA A 417 -8.23 31.22 17.13
CA ALA A 417 -8.63 30.27 16.08
C ALA A 417 -8.79 30.95 14.72
N LYS A 418 -9.51 32.08 14.65
CA LYS A 418 -9.68 32.85 13.40
C LYS A 418 -8.35 33.34 12.83
N GLN A 419 -7.41 33.78 13.66
CA GLN A 419 -6.09 34.21 13.18
C GLN A 419 -5.31 33.04 12.57
N LEU A 420 -5.40 31.86 13.19
CA LEU A 420 -4.78 30.63 12.70
C LEU A 420 -5.41 30.15 11.39
N PHE A 421 -6.75 30.14 11.26
CA PHE A 421 -7.41 29.80 10.00
C PHE A 421 -7.09 30.78 8.87
N LYS A 422 -7.03 32.08 9.15
CA LYS A 422 -6.55 33.07 8.16
C LYS A 422 -5.10 32.82 7.77
N LYS A 423 -4.26 32.37 8.70
CA LYS A 423 -2.88 32.00 8.41
C LYS A 423 -2.80 30.76 7.54
N ILE A 424 -3.63 29.75 7.78
CA ILE A 424 -3.77 28.57 6.93
C ILE A 424 -4.19 29.00 5.52
N ILE A 425 -5.25 29.81 5.37
CA ILE A 425 -5.70 30.32 4.06
C ILE A 425 -4.61 31.14 3.35
N TYR A 426 -3.82 31.91 4.10
CA TYR A 426 -2.71 32.66 3.53
C TYR A 426 -1.60 31.74 3.00
N LEU A 427 -1.30 30.65 3.72
CA LEU A 427 -0.29 29.66 3.31
C LEU A 427 -0.82 28.78 2.17
N GLU A 428 -2.10 28.44 2.22
CA GLU A 428 -2.80 27.57 1.30
C GLU A 428 -4.21 28.11 1.00
N PRO A 429 -4.37 28.90 -0.08
CA PRO A 429 -5.67 29.44 -0.49
C PRO A 429 -6.69 28.37 -0.94
N THR A 430 -6.28 27.11 -1.03
CA THR A 430 -7.13 25.96 -1.37
C THR A 430 -7.58 25.16 -0.15
N ALA A 431 -7.24 25.58 1.06
CA ALA A 431 -7.61 24.90 2.31
C ALA A 431 -9.11 25.02 2.59
N ILE A 432 -9.93 24.15 1.97
CA ILE A 432 -11.40 24.15 2.02
C ILE A 432 -11.91 24.19 3.47
N LEU A 433 -11.36 23.33 4.33
CA LEU A 433 -11.77 23.26 5.73
C LEU A 433 -11.46 24.56 6.49
N ALA A 434 -10.39 25.28 6.17
CA ALA A 434 -10.10 26.54 6.85
C ALA A 434 -11.14 27.62 6.52
N TYR A 435 -11.66 27.64 5.29
CA TYR A 435 -12.79 28.49 4.93
C TYR A 435 -14.08 28.06 5.64
N TYR A 436 -14.33 26.76 5.73
CA TYR A 436 -15.50 26.23 6.41
C TYR A 436 -15.49 26.56 7.92
N GLU A 437 -14.42 26.23 8.65
CA GLU A 437 -14.34 26.50 10.10
C GLU A 437 -14.36 28.01 10.39
N LEU A 438 -13.65 28.82 9.59
CA LEU A 438 -13.70 30.27 9.71
C LEU A 438 -15.12 30.83 9.47
N SER A 439 -15.93 30.18 8.64
CA SER A 439 -17.33 30.56 8.43
C SER A 439 -18.17 30.31 9.68
N GLN A 440 -17.98 29.18 10.36
CA GLN A 440 -18.69 28.81 11.59
C GLN A 440 -18.36 29.80 12.71
N LEU A 441 -17.08 30.17 12.86
CA LEU A 441 -16.65 31.16 13.84
C LEU A 441 -17.29 32.55 13.60
N TYR A 442 -17.44 32.97 12.34
CA TYR A 442 -18.11 34.23 12.02
C TYR A 442 -19.62 34.21 12.30
N ASP A 443 -20.28 33.08 12.08
CA ASP A 443 -21.70 32.92 12.39
C ASP A 443 -21.95 33.00 13.91
N GLN A 444 -21.10 32.33 14.71
CA GLN A 444 -21.17 32.37 16.16
C GLN A 444 -21.02 33.79 16.74
N GLU A 445 -20.27 34.66 16.06
CA GLU A 445 -20.08 36.06 16.42
C GLU A 445 -21.18 37.00 15.92
N GLY A 446 -22.21 36.47 15.25
CA GLY A 446 -23.28 37.27 14.66
C GLY A 446 -22.84 38.07 13.43
N ASN A 447 -21.83 37.59 12.69
CA ASN A 447 -21.39 38.19 11.43
C ASN A 447 -21.67 37.27 10.21
N PRO A 448 -22.94 37.03 9.89
CA PRO A 448 -23.33 36.06 8.86
C PRO A 448 -22.85 36.45 7.46
N ASP A 449 -22.66 37.76 7.17
CA ASP A 449 -22.16 38.21 5.86
C ASP A 449 -20.74 37.72 5.59
N ARG A 450 -19.87 37.71 6.61
CA ARG A 450 -18.51 37.17 6.48
C ARG A 450 -18.54 35.65 6.44
N GLY A 451 -19.36 35.02 7.27
CA GLY A 451 -19.58 33.56 7.23
C GLY A 451 -20.00 33.09 5.84
N GLN A 452 -20.98 33.75 5.24
CA GLN A 452 -21.47 33.45 3.90
C GLN A 452 -20.39 33.56 2.82
N LYS A 453 -19.53 34.59 2.86
CA LYS A 453 -18.42 34.72 1.89
C LYS A 453 -17.43 33.57 1.98
N MET A 454 -17.10 33.14 3.21
CA MET A 454 -16.20 32.00 3.42
C MET A 454 -16.85 30.69 2.93
N ARG A 455 -18.12 30.46 3.24
CA ARG A 455 -18.90 29.33 2.71
C ARG A 455 -18.95 29.29 1.18
N GLN A 456 -19.20 30.43 0.53
CA GLN A 456 -19.23 30.51 -0.94
C GLN A 456 -17.87 30.14 -1.56
N THR A 457 -16.77 30.53 -0.91
CA THR A 457 -15.42 30.18 -1.38
C THR A 457 -15.15 28.69 -1.20
N ALA A 458 -15.50 28.13 -0.03
CA ALA A 458 -15.40 26.69 0.22
C ALA A 458 -16.25 25.89 -0.79
N LEU A 459 -17.49 26.31 -1.06
CA LEU A 459 -18.38 25.69 -2.02
C LEU A 459 -17.81 25.75 -3.45
N ALA A 460 -17.27 26.89 -3.87
CA ALA A 460 -16.65 27.03 -5.19
C ALA A 460 -15.42 26.14 -5.39
N LEU A 461 -14.66 25.85 -4.31
CA LEU A 461 -13.56 24.89 -4.33
C LEU A 461 -14.07 23.44 -4.33
N LEU A 462 -15.08 23.13 -3.51
CA LEU A 462 -15.72 21.81 -3.44
C LEU A 462 -16.37 21.40 -4.76
N GLN A 463 -17.04 22.33 -5.46
CA GLN A 463 -17.67 22.09 -6.75
C GLN A 463 -16.68 21.73 -7.87
N GLN A 464 -15.37 21.95 -7.65
CA GLN A 464 -14.32 21.51 -8.58
C GLN A 464 -13.90 20.06 -8.32
N LEU A 465 -14.20 19.51 -7.13
CA LEU A 465 -13.80 18.17 -6.72
C LEU A 465 -14.88 17.12 -7.02
N PRO A 466 -14.52 15.84 -7.19
CA PRO A 466 -15.50 14.76 -7.31
C PRO A 466 -16.36 14.63 -6.04
N PRO A 467 -17.69 14.43 -6.14
CA PRO A 467 -18.59 14.40 -4.97
C PRO A 467 -18.22 13.36 -3.89
N GLN A 468 -17.70 12.21 -4.29
CA GLN A 468 -17.35 11.12 -3.37
C GLN A 468 -15.94 11.24 -2.78
N SER A 469 -15.15 12.21 -3.23
CA SER A 469 -13.78 12.37 -2.73
C SER A 469 -13.75 12.88 -1.31
N ARG A 470 -12.80 12.42 -0.49
CA ARG A 470 -12.62 12.93 0.87
C ARG A 470 -11.99 14.31 0.88
N VAL A 471 -12.49 15.20 1.74
CA VAL A 471 -11.99 16.58 1.85
C VAL A 471 -10.73 16.66 2.74
N ASP A 472 -10.60 15.77 3.73
CA ASP A 472 -9.43 15.63 4.62
C ASP A 472 -9.31 14.17 5.08
N GLN A 473 -8.10 13.64 5.26
CA GLN A 473 -7.91 12.23 5.65
C GLN A 473 -8.28 11.92 7.11
N ARG A 474 -8.24 12.94 7.98
CA ARG A 474 -8.58 12.83 9.41
C ARG A 474 -10.09 12.81 9.64
N LEU A 475 -10.84 13.38 8.70
CA LEU A 475 -12.28 13.45 8.76
C LEU A 475 -12.86 12.44 7.76
N ASN A 476 -13.81 11.61 8.21
CA ASN A 476 -14.52 10.71 7.32
C ASN A 476 -15.66 11.47 6.59
N LEU A 477 -15.32 12.61 5.96
CA LEU A 477 -16.24 13.53 5.29
C LEU A 477 -15.90 13.59 3.79
N THR A 478 -16.91 13.31 2.96
CA THR A 478 -16.82 13.47 1.50
C THR A 478 -17.13 14.90 1.08
N VAL A 479 -16.81 15.24 -0.17
CA VAL A 479 -17.16 16.52 -0.81
C VAL A 479 -18.68 16.72 -0.75
N GLU A 480 -19.47 15.68 -1.05
CA GLU A 480 -20.93 15.71 -0.99
C GLU A 480 -21.42 15.97 0.44
N ASP A 481 -20.89 15.25 1.45
CA ASP A 481 -21.25 15.47 2.86
C ASP A 481 -20.98 16.92 3.30
N LEU A 482 -19.85 17.50 2.85
CA LEU A 482 -19.47 18.86 3.23
C LEU A 482 -20.27 19.91 2.46
N ILE A 483 -20.63 19.66 1.19
CA ILE A 483 -21.55 20.52 0.44
C ILE A 483 -22.91 20.54 1.13
N GLU A 484 -23.45 19.38 1.55
CA GLU A 484 -24.72 19.29 2.27
C GLU A 484 -24.69 20.08 3.59
N GLN A 485 -23.57 20.04 4.32
CA GLN A 485 -23.39 20.82 5.55
C GLN A 485 -23.29 22.33 5.30
N ILE A 486 -22.68 22.75 4.18
CA ILE A 486 -22.50 24.17 3.83
C ILE A 486 -23.78 24.78 3.26
N ASP A 487 -24.53 24.02 2.46
CA ASP A 487 -25.73 24.47 1.75
C ASP A 487 -26.82 23.38 1.71
N PRO A 488 -27.55 23.16 2.83
CA PRO A 488 -28.57 22.12 2.92
C PRO A 488 -29.79 22.37 2.02
N ALA A 489 -29.91 23.54 1.39
CA ALA A 489 -31.04 23.91 0.53
C ALA A 489 -30.89 23.44 -0.93
N ASN A 490 -29.68 23.06 -1.37
CA ASN A 490 -29.39 22.80 -2.79
C ASN A 490 -29.86 21.42 -3.30
N LEU A 491 -30.19 20.46 -2.42
CA LEU A 491 -30.62 19.10 -2.79
C LEU A 491 -32.14 18.95 -3.03
N LEU A 492 -32.95 19.98 -2.74
CA LEU A 492 -34.39 19.98 -3.02
C LEU A 492 -34.76 20.56 -4.40
N SER A 493 -33.75 20.80 -5.24
CA SER A 493 -33.88 21.45 -6.55
C SER A 493 -33.28 20.63 -7.70
N GLU A 494 -33.37 19.30 -7.65
CA GLU A 494 -33.27 18.43 -8.83
C GLU A 494 -34.61 17.78 -9.19
#